data_AF-A0A804NWN3-F1
#
_entry.id   AF-A0A804NWN3-F1
#
_cell.length_a   1.000
_cell.length_b   1.000
_cell.length_c   1.000
_cell.angle_alpha   90.00
_cell.angle_beta   90.00
_cell.angle_gamma   90.00
#
_symmetry.space_group_name_H-M   'P 1'
#
loop_
_entity.id
_entity.type
_entity.pdbx_description
1 polymer ?
#
loop_
_entity_poly.entity_id
_entity_poly.type
_entity_poly.pdbx_seq_one_letter_code
_entity_poly.pdbx_strand_id
1 'polypeptide(L)'
;MVISGMISMTEASDLREKLVTNRSIIQSTFCDIHHKPNTELLSELQLFLRKPIEKPLHIVHICSEMYPVASCGPLSAYVASLSCEIQKKANLVEVILPKYTSINLDGIHGLRRSEAEYESYFGGLWHKNKIWTGTSSGVGLVIIEPSQLSYFSRDMLRGYPDDFERFSYFSRASLDYIVKSGKRPDIIHIHNWETAIVAPLFWEIFAHQGLGNTRILLTCQDLNSECLEEPNKLEMCGLDPRKLHRPDRLQDTNKTHLVNILKGGIVYSNKVVLMSSTHSKDALIQGSRHELQSTLAAHREKILVASYGLDGELWDPFKDIYLPRRYSANDIEGKSICRQALRRRLRFNGDSSIIDVSVMIIQMSIVLKKQFMLLCTGILRSSSWKR
;
A
#
# COMPACT_ATOMS: atom_id res chain seq x y z
N MET A 1 22.73 -21.41 27.07
CA MET A 1 21.43 -22.12 26.90
C MET A 1 21.75 -23.52 26.42
N VAL A 2 21.55 -24.55 27.24
CA VAL A 2 21.98 -25.91 26.93
C VAL A 2 20.72 -26.74 26.69
N ILE A 3 20.30 -26.88 25.43
CA ILE A 3 19.22 -27.80 24.98
C ILE A 3 19.81 -29.23 24.88
N SER A 4 20.69 -29.60 25.82
CA SER A 4 21.37 -30.90 25.79
C SER A 4 20.38 -31.97 26.24
N GLY A 5 20.09 -32.92 25.36
CA GLY A 5 19.20 -34.06 25.64
C GLY A 5 17.76 -33.90 25.17
N MET A 6 17.36 -32.75 24.59
CA MET A 6 15.99 -32.54 24.09
C MET A 6 15.88 -32.54 22.55
N ILE A 7 17.00 -32.56 21.83
CA ILE A 7 17.07 -32.68 20.36
C ILE A 7 18.03 -33.81 19.99
N SER A 8 17.68 -34.59 18.97
CA SER A 8 18.55 -35.63 18.42
C SER A 8 19.76 -35.03 17.68
N MET A 9 20.81 -35.83 17.50
CA MET A 9 21.98 -35.41 16.71
C MET A 9 21.62 -35.08 15.26
N THR A 10 20.64 -35.78 14.69
CA THR A 10 20.12 -35.53 13.34
C THR A 10 19.40 -34.18 13.26
N GLU A 11 18.46 -33.91 14.17
CA GLU A 11 17.77 -32.61 14.24
C GLU A 11 18.76 -31.45 14.45
N ALA A 12 19.80 -31.66 15.27
CA ALA A 12 20.84 -30.66 15.49
C ALA A 12 21.73 -30.42 14.25
N SER A 13 21.88 -31.41 13.38
CA SER A 13 22.58 -31.28 12.10
C SER A 13 21.71 -30.53 11.08
N ASP A 14 20.44 -30.93 10.94
CA ASP A 14 19.48 -30.30 10.05
C ASP A 14 19.26 -28.83 10.43
N LEU A 15 19.21 -28.52 11.73
CA LEU A 15 19.16 -27.15 12.23
C LEU A 15 20.40 -26.37 11.76
N ARG A 16 21.60 -26.91 11.92
CA ARG A 16 22.84 -26.22 11.49
C ARG A 16 22.85 -25.95 9.99
N GLU A 17 22.50 -26.93 9.17
CA GLU A 17 22.44 -26.77 7.72
C GLU A 17 21.40 -25.71 7.32
N LYS A 18 20.21 -25.76 7.93
CA LYS A 18 19.13 -24.81 7.68
C LYS A 18 19.46 -23.40 8.17
N LEU A 19 20.20 -23.27 9.28
CA LEU A 19 20.70 -22.00 9.82
C LEU A 19 21.79 -21.39 8.94
N VAL A 20 22.70 -22.20 8.40
CA VAL A 20 23.75 -21.75 7.48
C VAL A 20 23.15 -21.22 6.17
N THR A 21 22.12 -21.89 5.66
CA THR A 21 21.44 -21.50 4.41
C THR A 21 20.48 -20.33 4.55
N ASN A 22 19.93 -20.05 5.74
CA ASN A 22 18.83 -19.09 5.93
C ASN A 22 19.08 -18.00 6.99
N ARG A 23 20.31 -17.47 7.07
CA ARG A 23 20.70 -16.50 8.12
C ARG A 23 19.75 -15.31 8.32
N SER A 24 19.10 -14.83 7.26
CA SER A 24 18.18 -13.67 7.31
C SER A 24 16.80 -13.98 7.92
N ILE A 25 16.28 -15.20 7.73
CA ILE A 25 14.95 -15.61 8.23
C ILE A 25 14.99 -15.83 9.75
N ILE A 26 16.15 -16.23 10.28
CA ILE A 26 16.36 -16.50 11.70
C ILE A 26 15.94 -15.31 12.53
N GLN A 27 16.46 -14.12 12.21
CA GLN A 27 16.21 -12.93 13.04
C GLN A 27 14.71 -12.65 13.15
N SER A 28 13.99 -12.63 12.02
CA SER A 28 12.54 -12.42 12.03
C SER A 28 11.73 -13.51 12.74
N THR A 29 12.18 -14.77 12.73
CA THR A 29 11.46 -15.90 13.33
C THR A 29 11.68 -15.99 14.84
N PHE A 30 12.82 -15.45 15.30
CA PHE A 30 13.37 -15.74 16.61
C PHE A 30 13.73 -14.48 17.42
N CYS A 31 13.30 -13.29 17.00
CA CYS A 31 13.49 -12.04 17.75
C CYS A 31 12.91 -12.11 19.18
N ASP A 32 11.84 -12.90 19.41
CA ASP A 32 11.10 -12.94 20.69
C ASP A 32 11.34 -14.23 21.50
N ILE A 33 12.45 -14.96 21.29
CA ILE A 33 12.67 -16.23 22.00
C ILE A 33 13.02 -16.02 23.48
N HIS A 34 13.63 -14.89 23.85
CA HIS A 34 14.27 -14.72 25.17
C HIS A 34 13.32 -14.85 26.38
N HIS A 35 12.01 -14.88 26.16
CA HIS A 35 10.99 -14.98 27.21
C HIS A 35 10.15 -16.26 27.15
N LYS A 36 10.40 -17.18 26.21
CA LYS A 36 9.60 -18.39 26.05
C LYS A 36 10.13 -19.56 26.89
N PRO A 37 9.25 -20.38 27.50
CA PRO A 37 9.65 -21.62 28.15
C PRO A 37 10.27 -22.61 27.15
N ASN A 38 11.19 -23.46 27.61
CA ASN A 38 11.98 -24.36 26.77
C ASN A 38 11.14 -25.27 25.85
N THR A 39 9.93 -25.65 26.27
CA THR A 39 9.01 -26.51 25.50
C THR A 39 8.40 -25.79 24.29
N GLU A 40 8.02 -24.52 24.43
CA GLU A 40 7.53 -23.69 23.32
C GLU A 40 8.65 -23.42 22.32
N LEU A 41 9.85 -23.16 22.84
CA LEU A 41 11.05 -22.93 22.06
C LEU A 41 11.42 -24.15 21.19
N LEU A 42 11.36 -25.35 21.76
CA LEU A 42 11.53 -26.62 21.02
C LEU A 42 10.46 -26.81 19.94
N SER A 43 9.21 -26.49 20.26
CA SER A 43 8.10 -26.58 19.32
C SER A 43 8.30 -25.63 18.13
N GLU A 44 8.77 -24.39 18.39
CA GLU A 44 9.11 -23.42 17.35
C GLU A 44 10.31 -23.85 16.50
N LEU A 45 11.35 -24.43 17.12
CA LEU A 45 12.51 -24.96 16.41
C LEU A 45 12.11 -26.13 15.49
N GLN A 46 11.26 -27.04 15.95
CA GLN A 46 10.75 -28.15 15.14
C GLN A 46 9.82 -27.68 14.01
N LEU A 47 8.99 -26.66 14.25
CA LEU A 47 8.20 -26.00 13.21
C LEU A 47 9.10 -25.30 12.18
N PHE A 48 10.15 -24.62 12.64
CA PHE A 48 11.13 -24.00 11.76
C PHE A 48 11.84 -25.03 10.88
N LEU A 49 12.22 -26.19 11.41
CA LEU A 49 12.77 -27.31 10.66
C LEU A 49 11.82 -27.85 9.59
N ARG A 50 10.51 -27.86 9.86
CA ARG A 50 9.50 -28.38 8.92
C ARG A 50 9.00 -27.36 7.90
N LYS A 51 9.20 -26.05 8.12
CA LYS A 51 8.81 -25.02 7.15
C LYS A 51 9.61 -25.17 5.85
N PRO A 52 8.95 -25.23 4.67
CA PRO A 52 9.67 -25.18 3.41
C PRO A 52 10.46 -23.86 3.31
N ILE A 53 11.63 -23.92 2.70
CA ILE A 53 12.46 -22.74 2.43
C ILE A 53 11.70 -21.91 1.39
N GLU A 54 11.02 -20.85 1.83
CA GLU A 54 10.41 -19.89 0.92
C GLU A 54 11.53 -19.10 0.24
N LYS A 55 11.59 -19.18 -1.10
CA LYS A 55 12.54 -18.38 -1.86
C LYS A 55 12.17 -16.89 -1.66
N PRO A 56 13.16 -16.02 -1.42
CA PRO A 56 12.89 -14.59 -1.31
C PRO A 56 12.32 -14.09 -2.63
N LEU A 57 11.23 -13.33 -2.55
CA LEU A 57 10.57 -12.75 -3.70
C LEU A 57 11.16 -11.38 -4.04
N HIS A 58 11.15 -11.03 -5.32
CA HIS A 58 11.34 -9.66 -5.79
C HIS A 58 10.00 -8.98 -6.00
N ILE A 59 9.72 -7.95 -5.21
CA ILE A 59 8.45 -7.22 -5.17
C ILE A 59 8.70 -5.77 -5.54
N VAL A 60 8.00 -5.28 -6.57
CA VAL A 60 8.05 -3.88 -6.99
C VAL A 60 6.68 -3.24 -6.75
N HIS A 61 6.62 -2.29 -5.82
CA HIS A 61 5.45 -1.46 -5.65
C HIS A 61 5.45 -0.33 -6.70
N ILE A 62 4.32 -0.12 -7.37
CA ILE A 62 4.08 1.06 -8.20
C ILE A 62 2.95 1.83 -7.52
N CYS A 63 3.22 3.02 -7.01
CA CYS A 63 2.25 3.79 -6.23
C CYS A 63 2.36 5.30 -6.50
N SER A 64 1.33 6.04 -6.08
CA SER A 64 1.30 7.50 -6.16
C SER A 64 1.95 8.19 -4.97
N GLU A 65 2.13 7.50 -3.84
CA GLU A 65 2.66 8.08 -2.60
C GLU A 65 3.41 7.05 -1.74
N MET A 66 4.41 7.53 -0.99
CA MET A 66 5.22 6.77 -0.02
C MET A 66 5.79 7.73 1.02
N TYR A 67 5.65 7.41 2.30
CA TYR A 67 6.27 8.19 3.39
C TYR A 67 7.77 7.87 3.53
N PRO A 68 8.65 8.85 3.80
CA PRO A 68 8.40 10.31 3.91
C PRO A 68 8.54 11.07 2.58
N VAL A 69 8.75 10.38 1.46
CA VAL A 69 9.14 10.95 0.16
C VAL A 69 8.05 11.81 -0.48
N ALA A 70 6.84 11.25 -0.64
CA ALA A 70 5.68 11.93 -1.20
C ALA A 70 4.45 11.44 -0.44
N SER A 71 3.85 12.29 0.40
CA SER A 71 2.84 11.88 1.38
C SER A 71 1.62 12.80 1.33
N CYS A 72 0.47 12.29 0.87
CA CYS A 72 -0.80 13.02 0.89
C CYS A 72 -1.90 12.30 1.68
N GLY A 73 -1.86 10.97 1.76
CA GLY A 73 -2.90 10.18 2.42
C GLY A 73 -2.38 8.91 3.10
N PRO A 74 -3.30 8.01 3.49
CA PRO A 74 -2.97 6.77 4.20
C PRO A 74 -2.22 5.73 3.35
N LEU A 75 -2.17 5.90 2.02
CA LEU A 75 -1.40 4.99 1.16
C LEU A 75 0.09 5.17 1.39
N SER A 76 0.55 6.41 1.62
CA SER A 76 1.96 6.73 1.81
C SER A 76 2.60 5.97 2.97
N ALA A 77 1.96 6.00 4.15
CA ALA A 77 2.39 5.27 5.34
C ALA A 77 2.24 3.75 5.14
N TYR A 78 1.15 3.31 4.52
CA TYR A 78 0.92 1.89 4.23
C TYR A 78 2.03 1.29 3.36
N VAL A 79 2.38 1.94 2.24
CA VAL A 79 3.44 1.46 1.34
C VAL A 79 4.79 1.44 2.05
N ALA A 80 5.12 2.48 2.82
CA ALA A 80 6.38 2.54 3.56
C ALA A 80 6.49 1.40 4.57
N SER A 81 5.51 1.25 5.48
CA SER A 81 5.54 0.21 6.50
C SER A 81 5.45 -1.19 5.90
N LEU A 82 4.58 -1.41 4.90
CA LEU A 82 4.47 -2.71 4.25
C LEU A 82 5.79 -3.10 3.56
N SER A 83 6.42 -2.17 2.85
CA SER A 83 7.69 -2.44 2.16
C SER A 83 8.78 -2.84 3.15
N CYS A 84 8.89 -2.11 4.26
CA CYS A 84 9.83 -2.44 5.34
C CYS A 84 9.56 -3.83 5.94
N GLU A 85 8.30 -4.15 6.25
CA GLU A 85 7.94 -5.45 6.84
C GLU A 85 8.16 -6.63 5.88
N ILE A 86 7.90 -6.45 4.59
CA ILE A 86 8.18 -7.46 3.56
C ILE A 86 9.69 -7.66 3.42
N GLN A 87 10.48 -6.59 3.44
CA GLN A 87 11.93 -6.65 3.36
C GLN A 87 12.57 -7.32 4.59
N LYS A 88 12.02 -7.11 5.80
CA LYS A 88 12.41 -7.83 7.03
C LYS A 88 12.24 -9.34 6.91
N LYS A 89 11.34 -9.81 6.04
CA LYS A 89 11.15 -11.23 5.69
C LYS A 89 12.09 -11.70 4.58
N ALA A 90 13.22 -11.01 4.37
CA ALA A 90 14.28 -11.31 3.42
C ALA A 90 13.90 -11.19 1.93
N ASN A 91 12.76 -10.55 1.60
CA ASN A 91 12.39 -10.27 0.22
C ASN A 91 13.10 -9.02 -0.30
N LEU A 92 13.31 -8.94 -1.62
CA LEU A 92 13.79 -7.73 -2.28
C LEU A 92 12.59 -6.84 -2.59
N VAL A 93 12.55 -5.63 -2.02
CA VAL A 93 11.46 -4.69 -2.20
C VAL A 93 11.95 -3.39 -2.81
N GLU A 94 11.25 -2.92 -3.84
CA GLU A 94 11.47 -1.63 -4.46
C GLU A 94 10.15 -0.88 -4.61
N VAL A 95 10.21 0.44 -4.59
CA VAL A 95 9.06 1.33 -4.79
C VAL A 95 9.36 2.27 -5.95
N ILE A 96 8.44 2.34 -6.91
CA ILE A 96 8.48 3.29 -8.02
C ILE A 96 7.47 4.41 -7.72
N LEU A 97 7.95 5.65 -7.78
CA LEU A 97 7.15 6.87 -7.60
C LEU A 97 7.33 7.83 -8.79
N PRO A 98 6.35 8.70 -9.08
CA PRO A 98 6.57 9.82 -9.99
C PRO A 98 7.37 10.93 -9.30
N LYS A 99 8.14 11.71 -10.07
CA LYS A 99 8.89 12.87 -9.57
C LYS A 99 7.97 14.07 -9.35
N TYR A 100 7.35 14.16 -8.19
CA TYR A 100 6.64 15.38 -7.79
C TYR A 100 7.59 16.54 -7.49
N THR A 101 7.10 17.78 -7.64
CA THR A 101 7.79 18.99 -7.15
C THR A 101 8.01 18.94 -5.64
N SER A 102 7.00 18.48 -4.89
CA SER A 102 6.97 18.46 -3.42
C SER A 102 7.66 17.25 -2.77
N ILE A 103 8.51 16.53 -3.50
CA ILE A 103 9.25 15.40 -2.92
C ILE A 103 10.16 15.89 -1.79
N ASN A 104 10.05 15.23 -0.64
CA ASN A 104 10.95 15.41 0.48
C ASN A 104 12.30 14.71 0.19
N LEU A 105 13.31 15.49 -0.15
CA LEU A 105 14.66 14.99 -0.45
C LEU A 105 15.40 14.48 0.79
N ASP A 106 15.11 15.04 1.97
CA ASP A 106 15.73 14.59 3.23
C ASP A 106 15.32 13.16 3.58
N GLY A 107 14.17 12.74 3.07
CA GLY A 107 13.66 11.38 3.17
C GLY A 107 14.37 10.36 2.27
N ILE A 108 15.31 10.78 1.42
CA ILE A 108 15.95 9.92 0.43
C ILE A 108 17.46 9.89 0.64
N HIS A 109 18.01 8.69 0.76
CA HIS A 109 19.44 8.45 0.83
C HIS A 109 20.01 8.03 -0.52
N GLY A 110 21.17 8.58 -0.86
CA GLY A 110 21.93 8.17 -2.04
C GLY A 110 21.22 8.41 -3.37
N LEU A 111 20.35 9.43 -3.45
CA LEU A 111 19.62 9.76 -4.68
C LEU A 111 20.60 10.08 -5.82
N ARG A 112 20.52 9.31 -6.91
CA ARG A 112 21.38 9.44 -8.09
C ARG A 112 20.53 9.35 -9.35
N ARG A 113 20.91 10.12 -10.36
CA ARG A 113 20.31 10.00 -11.70
C ARG A 113 20.97 8.85 -12.45
N SER A 114 20.15 8.02 -13.09
CA SER A 114 20.63 7.02 -14.04
C SER A 114 21.13 7.70 -15.32
N GLU A 115 22.27 7.27 -15.83
CA GLU A 115 22.85 7.75 -17.09
C GLU A 115 22.19 7.10 -18.31
N ALA A 116 21.52 5.97 -18.13
CA ALA A 116 20.80 5.31 -19.20
C ALA A 116 19.59 6.13 -19.66
N GLU A 117 19.34 6.14 -20.96
CA GLU A 117 18.16 6.77 -21.53
C GLU A 117 16.95 5.84 -21.37
N TYR A 118 15.84 6.36 -20.85
CA TYR A 118 14.57 5.65 -20.76
C TYR A 118 13.51 6.41 -21.54
N GLU A 119 12.69 5.70 -22.30
CA GLU A 119 11.64 6.30 -23.12
C GLU A 119 10.35 5.50 -22.96
N SER A 120 9.23 6.20 -23.03
CA SER A 120 7.91 5.59 -22.87
C SER A 120 6.94 6.14 -23.91
N TYR A 121 6.15 5.23 -24.48
CA TYR A 121 5.11 5.60 -25.42
C TYR A 121 3.97 6.30 -24.70
N PHE A 122 3.58 7.48 -25.17
CA PHE A 122 2.37 8.14 -24.73
C PHE A 122 1.78 9.07 -25.80
N GLY A 123 0.49 8.93 -26.09
CA GLY A 123 -0.25 9.80 -27.02
C GLY A 123 0.33 9.81 -28.44
N GLY A 124 0.80 8.66 -28.94
CA GLY A 124 1.37 8.53 -30.28
C GLY A 124 2.86 8.87 -30.39
N LEU A 125 3.51 9.29 -29.29
CA LEU A 125 4.91 9.72 -29.28
C LEU A 125 5.73 8.97 -28.23
N TRP A 126 7.03 8.90 -28.42
CA TRP A 126 7.97 8.42 -27.40
C TRP A 126 8.50 9.60 -26.60
N HIS A 127 8.37 9.54 -25.27
CA HIS A 127 8.79 10.59 -24.35
C HIS A 127 9.96 10.13 -23.50
N LYS A 128 10.98 10.98 -23.35
CA LYS A 128 12.16 10.69 -22.53
C LYS A 128 11.86 10.81 -21.04
N ASN A 129 12.40 9.90 -20.26
CA ASN A 129 12.31 9.86 -18.80
C ASN A 129 13.69 9.97 -18.17
N LYS A 130 13.82 10.80 -17.14
CA LYS A 130 14.95 10.73 -16.22
C LYS A 130 14.56 9.78 -15.09
N ILE A 131 15.43 8.82 -14.82
CA ILE A 131 15.25 7.87 -13.72
C ILE A 131 16.20 8.27 -12.60
N TRP A 132 15.66 8.39 -11.39
CA TRP A 132 16.44 8.59 -10.19
C TRP A 132 16.32 7.36 -9.29
N THR A 133 17.43 6.93 -8.72
CA THR A 133 17.47 5.78 -7.82
C THR A 133 18.05 6.20 -6.47
N GLY A 134 17.54 5.63 -5.40
CA GLY A 134 18.01 5.88 -4.04
C GLY A 134 17.40 4.87 -3.08
N THR A 135 17.43 5.18 -1.79
CA THR A 135 16.74 4.40 -0.77
C THR A 135 15.96 5.30 0.17
N SER A 136 14.82 4.82 0.67
CA SER A 136 14.01 5.49 1.68
C SER A 136 13.58 4.48 2.71
N SER A 137 13.83 4.74 3.99
CA SER A 137 13.55 3.80 5.09
C SER A 137 14.16 2.39 4.87
N GLY A 138 15.29 2.29 4.18
CA GLY A 138 15.96 1.03 3.83
C GLY A 138 15.40 0.30 2.60
N VAL A 139 14.30 0.79 2.01
CA VAL A 139 13.66 0.24 0.82
C VAL A 139 14.23 0.89 -0.43
N GLY A 140 14.43 0.11 -1.50
CA GLY A 140 14.88 0.63 -2.79
C GLY A 140 13.84 1.58 -3.40
N LEU A 141 14.28 2.77 -3.82
CA LEU A 141 13.42 3.80 -4.38
C LEU A 141 13.82 4.13 -5.81
N VAL A 142 12.84 4.16 -6.70
CA VAL A 142 12.96 4.62 -8.07
C VAL A 142 11.99 5.77 -8.29
N ILE A 143 12.46 6.86 -8.87
CA ILE A 143 11.65 8.03 -9.18
C ILE A 143 11.71 8.31 -10.67
N ILE A 144 10.54 8.39 -11.31
CA ILE A 144 10.39 8.65 -12.74
C ILE A 144 10.02 10.11 -12.97
N GLU A 145 10.87 10.83 -13.69
CA GLU A 145 10.63 12.22 -14.10
C GLU A 145 10.44 12.28 -15.63
N PRO A 146 9.22 12.58 -16.11
CA PRO A 146 9.01 12.85 -17.53
C PRO A 146 9.79 14.11 -17.93
N SER A 147 10.60 14.03 -19.00
CA SER A 147 11.46 15.17 -19.38
C SER A 147 10.70 16.27 -20.11
N GLN A 148 9.67 15.91 -20.86
CA GLN A 148 8.92 16.81 -21.74
C GLN A 148 7.52 17.13 -21.21
N LEU A 149 7.02 16.35 -20.25
CA LEU A 149 5.66 16.48 -19.72
C LEU A 149 5.73 16.96 -18.27
N SER A 150 5.21 18.14 -17.99
CA SER A 150 5.15 18.73 -16.64
C SER A 150 4.02 18.15 -15.78
N TYR A 151 3.68 16.87 -15.97
CA TYR A 151 2.55 16.21 -15.28
C TYR A 151 2.68 16.20 -13.76
N PHE A 152 3.89 16.09 -13.23
CA PHE A 152 4.12 16.00 -11.78
C PHE A 152 4.72 17.28 -11.18
N SER A 153 4.85 18.33 -12.00
CA SER A 153 5.35 19.64 -11.58
C SER A 153 4.24 20.51 -10.99
N ARG A 154 3.57 20.03 -9.93
CA ARG A 154 2.37 20.66 -9.33
C ARG A 154 2.37 20.60 -7.81
N ASP A 155 1.48 21.38 -7.19
CA ASP A 155 1.38 21.51 -5.73
C ASP A 155 0.83 20.25 -5.05
N MET A 156 -0.21 19.65 -5.63
CA MET A 156 -0.87 18.45 -5.09
C MET A 156 -0.42 17.20 -5.83
N LEU A 157 -0.47 16.05 -5.16
CA LEU A 157 -0.14 14.76 -5.80
C LEU A 157 -1.23 14.34 -6.82
N ARG A 158 -2.49 14.59 -6.47
CA ARG A 158 -3.71 14.22 -7.22
C ARG A 158 -4.85 15.22 -6.98
N GLY A 159 -5.97 15.04 -7.66
CA GLY A 159 -7.14 15.91 -7.66
C GLY A 159 -7.25 16.81 -8.89
N TYR A 160 -6.50 16.55 -9.96
CA TYR A 160 -6.55 17.34 -11.18
C TYR A 160 -7.43 16.70 -12.26
N PRO A 161 -8.03 17.51 -13.16
CA PRO A 161 -8.89 17.00 -14.24
C PRO A 161 -8.20 16.02 -15.20
N ASP A 162 -6.87 16.09 -15.30
CA ASP A 162 -6.03 15.25 -16.15
C ASP A 162 -5.27 14.16 -15.36
N ASP A 163 -5.72 13.82 -14.16
CA ASP A 163 -5.04 12.80 -13.34
C ASP A 163 -4.97 11.45 -14.04
N PHE A 164 -5.98 11.09 -14.85
CA PHE A 164 -5.92 9.88 -15.65
C PHE A 164 -4.70 9.90 -16.57
N GLU A 165 -4.49 10.97 -17.33
CA GLU A 165 -3.37 11.13 -18.25
C GLU A 165 -2.04 11.08 -17.50
N ARG A 166 -1.94 11.79 -16.37
CA ARG A 166 -0.75 11.81 -15.51
C ARG A 166 -0.37 10.42 -15.04
N PHE A 167 -1.32 9.71 -14.44
CA PHE A 167 -1.05 8.41 -13.82
C PHE A 167 -1.00 7.25 -14.83
N SER A 168 -1.68 7.35 -15.97
CA SER A 168 -1.52 6.38 -17.08
C SER A 168 -0.15 6.52 -17.75
N TYR A 169 0.37 7.74 -17.93
CA TYR A 169 1.76 7.96 -18.34
C TYR A 169 2.72 7.31 -17.36
N PHE A 170 2.57 7.61 -16.07
CA PHE A 170 3.45 7.07 -15.02
C PHE A 170 3.39 5.54 -14.95
N SER A 171 2.20 4.96 -15.08
CA SER A 171 2.00 3.50 -15.10
C SER A 171 2.74 2.86 -16.28
N ARG A 172 2.63 3.46 -17.47
CA ARG A 172 3.35 3.02 -18.68
C ARG A 172 4.86 3.14 -18.50
N ALA A 173 5.33 4.28 -18.02
CA ALA A 173 6.75 4.54 -17.80
C ALA A 173 7.38 3.62 -16.74
N SER A 174 6.61 3.24 -15.72
CA SER A 174 7.05 2.27 -14.70
C SER A 174 7.31 0.90 -15.30
N LEU A 175 6.42 0.42 -16.19
CA LEU A 175 6.59 -0.87 -16.87
C LEU A 175 7.73 -0.83 -17.91
N ASP A 176 7.84 0.25 -18.69
CA ASP A 176 8.97 0.45 -19.61
C ASP A 176 10.31 0.47 -18.86
N TYR A 177 10.37 1.13 -17.69
CA TYR A 177 11.54 1.09 -16.82
C TYR A 177 11.87 -0.32 -16.32
N ILE A 178 10.88 -1.08 -15.84
CA ILE A 178 11.09 -2.46 -15.34
C ILE A 178 11.71 -3.33 -16.44
N VAL A 179 11.14 -3.30 -17.66
CA VAL A 179 11.68 -4.09 -18.78
C VAL A 179 13.05 -3.59 -19.20
N LYS A 180 13.23 -2.28 -19.42
CA LYS A 180 14.49 -1.71 -19.93
C LYS A 180 15.65 -1.83 -18.93
N SER A 181 15.36 -1.84 -17.63
CA SER A 181 16.35 -2.12 -16.58
C SER A 181 16.66 -3.61 -16.39
N GLY A 182 16.00 -4.49 -17.14
CA GLY A 182 16.20 -5.95 -17.07
C GLY A 182 15.66 -6.58 -15.78
N LYS A 183 14.84 -5.85 -15.01
CA LYS A 183 14.22 -6.37 -13.78
C LYS A 183 13.17 -7.42 -14.11
N ARG A 184 13.08 -8.44 -13.26
CA ARG A 184 12.09 -9.52 -13.37
C ARG A 184 11.41 -9.76 -12.02
N PRO A 185 10.59 -8.80 -11.54
CA PRO A 185 9.92 -8.96 -10.27
C PRO A 185 8.99 -10.17 -10.29
N ASP A 186 8.94 -10.91 -9.19
CA ASP A 186 7.94 -11.95 -9.00
C ASP A 186 6.54 -11.32 -8.85
N ILE A 187 6.48 -10.15 -8.20
CA ILE A 187 5.23 -9.42 -7.95
C ILE A 187 5.39 -7.94 -8.31
N ILE A 188 4.47 -7.44 -9.11
CA ILE A 188 4.20 -6.00 -9.23
C ILE A 188 2.97 -5.69 -8.38
N HIS A 189 3.16 -4.86 -7.35
CA HIS A 189 2.12 -4.49 -6.41
C HIS A 189 1.64 -3.06 -6.66
N ILE A 190 0.45 -2.95 -7.21
CA ILE A 190 -0.19 -1.69 -7.59
C ILE A 190 -1.24 -1.27 -6.55
N HIS A 191 -1.50 0.02 -6.46
CA HIS A 191 -2.31 0.62 -5.41
C HIS A 191 -3.33 1.62 -5.96
N ASN A 192 -4.57 1.47 -5.49
CA ASN A 192 -5.73 2.29 -5.84
C ASN A 192 -5.94 2.43 -7.36
N TRP A 193 -6.82 3.34 -7.77
CA TRP A 193 -7.12 3.55 -9.19
C TRP A 193 -5.94 4.19 -9.92
N GLU A 194 -5.12 5.00 -9.24
CA GLU A 194 -4.03 5.75 -9.85
C GLU A 194 -3.06 4.81 -10.59
N THR A 195 -2.81 3.62 -10.06
CA THR A 195 -1.91 2.65 -10.71
C THR A 195 -2.62 1.39 -11.18
N ALA A 196 -3.96 1.33 -11.09
CA ALA A 196 -4.75 0.18 -11.50
C ALA A 196 -4.57 -0.17 -13.00
N ILE A 197 -4.34 0.83 -13.85
CA ILE A 197 -4.12 0.64 -15.29
C ILE A 197 -2.83 -0.13 -15.62
N VAL A 198 -1.89 -0.26 -14.67
CA VAL A 198 -0.72 -1.14 -14.80
C VAL A 198 -1.14 -2.58 -15.10
N ALA A 199 -2.23 -3.08 -14.50
CA ALA A 199 -2.65 -4.47 -14.68
C ALA A 199 -3.02 -4.80 -16.15
N PRO A 200 -3.95 -4.09 -16.82
CA PRO A 200 -4.21 -4.32 -18.24
C PRO A 200 -3.00 -3.99 -19.12
N LEU A 201 -2.25 -2.91 -18.85
CA LEU A 201 -1.00 -2.62 -19.57
C LEU A 201 -0.03 -3.80 -19.54
N PHE A 202 0.17 -4.38 -18.36
CA PHE A 202 1.07 -5.48 -18.15
C PHE A 202 0.70 -6.67 -19.04
N TRP A 203 -0.55 -7.11 -19.01
CA TRP A 203 -0.96 -8.30 -19.77
C TRP A 203 -1.04 -8.07 -21.28
N GLU A 204 -1.47 -6.89 -21.72
CA GLU A 204 -1.59 -6.59 -23.15
C GLU A 204 -0.23 -6.32 -23.81
N ILE A 205 0.75 -5.75 -23.07
CA ILE A 205 1.97 -5.19 -23.68
C ILE A 205 3.26 -5.77 -23.08
N PHE A 206 3.34 -6.03 -21.78
CA PHE A 206 4.63 -6.27 -21.11
C PHE A 206 4.91 -7.72 -20.70
N ALA A 207 3.88 -8.54 -20.48
CA ALA A 207 4.03 -9.90 -19.99
C ALA A 207 4.92 -10.77 -20.89
N HIS A 208 4.86 -10.57 -22.21
CA HIS A 208 5.68 -11.30 -23.19
C HIS A 208 7.12 -10.78 -23.32
N GLN A 209 7.46 -9.66 -22.66
CA GLN A 209 8.80 -9.05 -22.69
C GLN A 209 9.71 -9.58 -21.57
N GLY A 210 9.58 -10.88 -21.26
CA GLY A 210 10.36 -11.53 -20.20
C GLY A 210 9.76 -11.45 -18.79
N LEU A 211 8.52 -11.00 -18.66
CA LEU A 211 7.78 -10.89 -17.39
C LEU A 211 6.66 -11.93 -17.23
N GLY A 212 6.63 -13.00 -18.03
CA GLY A 212 5.49 -13.93 -18.07
C GLY A 212 5.18 -14.65 -16.75
N ASN A 213 6.16 -14.73 -15.84
CA ASN A 213 5.99 -15.31 -14.51
C ASN A 213 5.59 -14.28 -13.45
N THR A 214 5.71 -12.98 -13.72
CA THR A 214 5.35 -11.91 -12.80
C THR A 214 3.84 -11.93 -12.55
N ARG A 215 3.46 -11.69 -11.29
CA ARG A 215 2.07 -11.60 -10.85
C ARG A 215 1.73 -10.17 -10.43
N ILE A 216 0.49 -9.76 -10.68
CA ILE A 216 -0.03 -8.45 -10.30
C ILE A 216 -0.88 -8.58 -9.04
N LEU A 217 -0.54 -7.80 -8.02
CA LEU A 217 -1.34 -7.63 -6.81
C LEU A 217 -1.88 -6.20 -6.77
N LEU A 218 -3.20 -6.03 -6.66
CA LEU A 218 -3.81 -4.73 -6.43
C LEU A 218 -4.20 -4.57 -4.96
N THR A 219 -3.94 -3.41 -4.37
CA THR A 219 -4.52 -3.01 -3.08
C THR A 219 -5.38 -1.76 -3.23
N CYS A 220 -6.61 -1.82 -2.73
CA CYS A 220 -7.57 -0.74 -2.77
C CYS A 220 -7.84 -0.22 -1.35
N GLN A 221 -7.53 1.05 -1.10
CA GLN A 221 -7.85 1.75 0.15
C GLN A 221 -9.16 2.51 0.08
N ASP A 222 -9.58 2.91 -1.11
CA ASP A 222 -10.86 3.58 -1.34
C ASP A 222 -11.53 3.02 -2.60
N LEU A 223 -12.68 2.37 -2.41
CA LEU A 223 -13.50 1.85 -3.49
C LEU A 223 -14.41 2.92 -4.13
N ASN A 224 -14.48 4.13 -3.57
CA ASN A 224 -15.27 5.23 -4.14
C ASN A 224 -14.50 5.99 -5.23
N SER A 225 -13.18 5.84 -5.29
CA SER A 225 -12.32 6.49 -6.26
C SER A 225 -12.01 5.52 -7.39
N GLU A 226 -12.88 5.46 -8.40
CA GLU A 226 -12.84 4.43 -9.46
C GLU A 226 -12.14 4.90 -10.75
N CYS A 227 -12.13 6.22 -10.99
CA CYS A 227 -11.72 6.88 -12.23
C CYS A 227 -12.47 6.36 -13.47
N LEU A 228 -13.45 7.15 -13.93
CA LEU A 228 -14.22 6.87 -15.14
C LEU A 228 -13.75 7.76 -16.27
N GLU A 229 -13.44 7.18 -17.42
CA GLU A 229 -12.87 7.91 -18.55
C GLU A 229 -13.45 7.45 -19.89
N GLU A 230 -13.29 8.29 -20.90
CA GLU A 230 -13.64 7.94 -22.28
C GLU A 230 -12.72 6.82 -22.79
N PRO A 231 -13.24 5.77 -23.45
CA PRO A 231 -12.46 4.61 -23.88
C PRO A 231 -11.22 4.99 -24.71
N ASN A 232 -11.35 5.98 -25.60
CA ASN A 232 -10.27 6.42 -26.48
C ASN A 232 -9.04 6.92 -25.72
N LYS A 233 -9.19 7.38 -24.46
CA LYS A 233 -8.04 7.79 -23.64
C LYS A 233 -7.09 6.62 -23.33
N LEU A 234 -7.55 5.36 -23.41
CA LEU A 234 -6.69 4.19 -23.26
C LEU A 234 -5.57 4.14 -24.31
N GLU A 235 -5.84 4.63 -25.53
CA GLU A 235 -4.85 4.68 -26.61
C GLU A 235 -3.63 5.53 -26.26
N MET A 236 -3.80 6.51 -25.36
CA MET A 236 -2.70 7.35 -24.89
C MET A 236 -1.57 6.50 -24.30
N CYS A 237 -1.87 5.48 -23.48
CA CYS A 237 -0.85 4.60 -22.91
C CYS A 237 -0.52 3.37 -23.79
N GLY A 238 -1.09 3.31 -24.99
CA GLY A 238 -0.86 2.24 -25.98
C GLY A 238 -1.82 1.04 -25.86
N LEU A 239 -2.90 1.17 -25.09
CA LEU A 239 -3.94 0.15 -24.99
C LEU A 239 -4.97 0.31 -26.12
N ASP A 240 -5.53 -0.81 -26.59
CA ASP A 240 -6.58 -0.83 -27.62
C ASP A 240 -7.98 -0.75 -26.98
N PRO A 241 -8.71 0.37 -27.13
CA PRO A 241 -10.02 0.53 -26.51
C PRO A 241 -11.06 -0.45 -27.06
N ARG A 242 -10.94 -0.90 -28.32
CA ARG A 242 -11.90 -1.84 -28.91
C ARG A 242 -11.83 -3.21 -28.23
N LYS A 243 -10.65 -3.59 -27.76
CA LYS A 243 -10.45 -4.84 -27.01
C LYS A 243 -10.86 -4.71 -25.56
N LEU A 244 -10.69 -3.54 -24.96
CA LEU A 244 -10.82 -3.35 -23.51
C LEU A 244 -12.15 -2.74 -23.06
N HIS A 245 -12.84 -2.02 -23.93
CA HIS A 245 -14.16 -1.44 -23.63
C HIS A 245 -15.27 -2.49 -23.76
N ARG A 246 -15.23 -3.47 -22.85
CA ARG A 246 -16.17 -4.59 -22.79
C ARG A 246 -16.65 -4.84 -21.36
N PRO A 247 -17.86 -5.39 -21.17
CA PRO A 247 -18.41 -5.66 -19.83
C PRO A 247 -17.51 -6.54 -18.96
N ASP A 248 -16.87 -7.54 -19.56
CA ASP A 248 -15.93 -8.47 -18.91
C ASP A 248 -14.53 -7.87 -18.67
N ARG A 249 -14.29 -6.64 -19.12
CA ARG A 249 -13.01 -5.93 -19.10
C ARG A 249 -13.16 -4.60 -18.35
N LEU A 250 -12.89 -3.47 -19.00
CA LEU A 250 -12.83 -2.16 -18.36
C LEU A 250 -14.15 -1.38 -18.45
N GLN A 251 -15.15 -1.82 -19.22
CA GLN A 251 -16.38 -1.04 -19.38
C GLN A 251 -17.09 -0.85 -18.03
N ASP A 252 -17.49 0.38 -17.72
CA ASP A 252 -18.25 0.65 -16.50
C ASP A 252 -19.64 -0.01 -16.53
N THR A 253 -20.11 -0.50 -15.39
CA THR A 253 -21.38 -1.23 -15.28
C THR A 253 -22.59 -0.29 -15.50
N ASN A 254 -22.52 0.95 -15.00
CA ASN A 254 -23.65 1.90 -15.05
C ASN A 254 -23.52 2.86 -16.23
N LYS A 255 -22.31 3.36 -16.47
CA LYS A 255 -21.98 4.27 -17.58
C LYS A 255 -21.27 3.49 -18.67
N THR A 256 -22.00 2.62 -19.37
CA THR A 256 -21.44 1.68 -20.35
C THR A 256 -20.67 2.32 -21.51
N HIS A 257 -20.81 3.63 -21.75
CA HIS A 257 -19.99 4.38 -22.71
C HIS A 257 -18.57 4.68 -22.19
N LEU A 258 -18.32 4.57 -20.89
CA LEU A 258 -17.04 4.84 -20.23
C LEU A 258 -16.29 3.56 -19.88
N VAL A 259 -15.01 3.74 -19.59
CA VAL A 259 -14.15 2.75 -18.94
C VAL A 259 -13.93 3.11 -17.47
N ASN A 260 -13.83 2.09 -16.62
CA ASN A 260 -13.59 2.17 -15.19
C ASN A 260 -12.20 1.59 -14.91
N ILE A 261 -11.27 2.45 -14.50
CA ILE A 261 -9.86 2.09 -14.38
C ILE A 261 -9.61 1.17 -13.19
N LEU A 262 -10.29 1.43 -12.06
CA LEU A 262 -10.21 0.56 -10.89
C LEU A 262 -10.80 -0.83 -11.19
N LYS A 263 -11.92 -0.91 -11.90
CA LYS A 263 -12.48 -2.17 -12.42
C LYS A 263 -11.45 -2.91 -13.26
N GLY A 264 -10.76 -2.22 -14.18
CA GLY A 264 -9.66 -2.79 -14.96
C GLY A 264 -8.57 -3.42 -14.09
N GLY A 265 -8.14 -2.70 -13.05
CA GLY A 265 -7.20 -3.22 -12.06
C GLY A 265 -7.72 -4.49 -11.37
N ILE A 266 -8.98 -4.50 -10.94
CA ILE A 266 -9.61 -5.66 -10.29
C ILE A 266 -9.66 -6.84 -11.25
N VAL A 267 -10.10 -6.65 -12.48
CA VAL A 267 -10.27 -7.71 -13.50
C VAL A 267 -8.92 -8.34 -13.85
N TYR A 268 -7.88 -7.53 -14.06
CA TYR A 268 -6.59 -7.99 -14.58
C TYR A 268 -5.56 -8.37 -13.50
N SER A 269 -5.79 -8.05 -12.22
CA SER A 269 -4.87 -8.47 -11.14
C SER A 269 -5.04 -9.95 -10.77
N ASN A 270 -3.95 -10.61 -10.39
CA ASN A 270 -4.00 -12.00 -9.91
C ASN A 270 -4.63 -12.11 -8.51
N LYS A 271 -4.39 -11.12 -7.65
CA LYS A 271 -5.02 -10.95 -6.34
C LYS A 271 -5.39 -9.50 -6.11
N VAL A 272 -6.44 -9.28 -5.32
CA VAL A 272 -6.92 -7.94 -4.94
C VAL A 272 -7.08 -7.91 -3.43
N VAL A 273 -6.49 -6.92 -2.77
CA VAL A 273 -6.63 -6.68 -1.34
C VAL A 273 -7.50 -5.45 -1.16
N LEU A 274 -8.60 -5.60 -0.43
CA LEU A 274 -9.45 -4.50 0.00
C LEU A 274 -9.09 -4.12 1.43
N MET A 275 -8.72 -2.87 1.65
CA MET A 275 -8.39 -2.40 2.99
C MET A 275 -9.65 -2.01 3.74
N SER A 276 -9.92 -2.71 4.85
CA SER A 276 -11.03 -2.38 5.75
C SER A 276 -10.74 -2.85 7.17
N SER A 277 -11.03 -2.00 8.15
CA SER A 277 -10.92 -2.33 9.58
C SER A 277 -12.23 -2.89 10.16
N THR A 278 -13.36 -2.65 9.50
CA THR A 278 -14.70 -2.84 10.09
C THR A 278 -15.61 -3.75 9.29
N HIS A 279 -15.30 -4.01 8.01
CA HIS A 279 -16.20 -4.72 7.11
C HIS A 279 -15.61 -6.04 6.66
N SER A 280 -16.45 -7.09 6.70
CA SER A 280 -16.13 -8.37 6.08
C SER A 280 -16.07 -8.22 4.56
N LYS A 281 -15.46 -9.22 3.90
CA LYS A 281 -15.43 -9.29 2.43
C LYS A 281 -16.83 -9.14 1.82
N ASP A 282 -17.82 -9.81 2.40
CA ASP A 282 -19.19 -9.80 1.88
C ASP A 282 -19.87 -8.45 2.10
N ALA A 283 -19.62 -7.82 3.24
CA ALA A 283 -20.10 -6.46 3.52
C ALA A 283 -19.47 -5.43 2.56
N LEU A 284 -18.19 -5.57 2.21
CA LEU A 284 -17.54 -4.71 1.22
C LEU A 284 -18.09 -4.92 -0.18
N ILE A 285 -18.33 -6.18 -0.59
CA ILE A 285 -18.91 -6.48 -1.90
C ILE A 285 -20.33 -5.91 -1.99
N GLN A 286 -21.18 -6.16 -0.98
CA GLN A 286 -22.57 -5.68 -0.96
C GLN A 286 -22.68 -4.17 -0.78
N GLY A 287 -21.77 -3.57 0.00
CA GLY A 287 -21.75 -2.14 0.29
C GLY A 287 -20.99 -1.32 -0.75
N SER A 288 -20.20 -1.96 -1.64
CA SER A 288 -19.67 -1.28 -2.81
C SER A 288 -20.83 -0.77 -3.65
N ARG A 289 -20.68 0.43 -4.20
CA ARG A 289 -21.73 0.99 -5.05
C ARG A 289 -22.02 0.04 -6.21
N HIS A 290 -23.24 0.08 -6.74
CA HIS A 290 -23.72 -0.87 -7.75
C HIS A 290 -22.77 -1.01 -8.96
N GLU A 291 -21.93 0.00 -9.23
CA GLU A 291 -20.88 0.01 -10.25
C GLU A 291 -19.86 -1.14 -10.11
N LEU A 292 -19.28 -1.35 -8.92
CA LEU A 292 -18.24 -2.36 -8.67
C LEU A 292 -18.76 -3.65 -8.07
N GLN A 293 -19.98 -3.64 -7.51
CA GLN A 293 -20.55 -4.81 -6.82
C GLN A 293 -20.52 -6.07 -7.69
N SER A 294 -20.96 -5.96 -8.94
CA SER A 294 -20.96 -7.07 -9.90
C SER A 294 -19.55 -7.58 -10.21
N THR A 295 -18.61 -6.66 -10.42
CA THR A 295 -17.19 -6.96 -10.68
C THR A 295 -16.55 -7.67 -9.48
N LEU A 296 -16.74 -7.14 -8.27
CA LEU A 296 -16.18 -7.72 -7.06
C LEU A 296 -16.80 -9.09 -6.76
N ALA A 297 -18.11 -9.27 -6.99
CA ALA A 297 -18.77 -10.55 -6.86
C ALA A 297 -18.22 -11.59 -7.86
N ALA A 298 -18.05 -11.22 -9.13
CA ALA A 298 -17.49 -12.09 -10.17
C ALA A 298 -16.04 -12.51 -9.88
N HIS A 299 -15.30 -11.70 -9.12
CA HIS A 299 -13.89 -11.94 -8.78
C HIS A 299 -13.65 -12.26 -7.30
N ARG A 300 -14.69 -12.70 -6.58
CA ARG A 300 -14.67 -12.91 -5.11
C ARG A 300 -13.53 -13.81 -4.62
N GLU A 301 -13.13 -14.81 -5.40
CA GLU A 301 -12.10 -15.79 -5.03
C GLU A 301 -10.69 -15.20 -4.94
N LYS A 302 -10.40 -14.17 -5.74
CA LYS A 302 -9.09 -13.50 -5.72
C LYS A 302 -9.04 -12.29 -4.80
N ILE A 303 -10.16 -11.92 -4.19
CA ILE A 303 -10.27 -10.82 -3.24
C ILE A 303 -9.86 -11.28 -1.85
N LEU A 304 -9.06 -10.47 -1.17
CA LEU A 304 -8.66 -10.58 0.23
C LEU A 304 -9.08 -9.30 0.94
N VAL A 305 -9.31 -9.38 2.25
CA VAL A 305 -9.55 -8.20 3.09
C VAL A 305 -8.43 -8.12 4.11
N ALA A 306 -7.84 -6.94 4.22
CA ALA A 306 -6.78 -6.67 5.18
C ALA A 306 -7.11 -5.41 5.99
N SER A 307 -6.76 -5.42 7.26
CA SER A 307 -6.87 -4.25 8.14
C SER A 307 -5.70 -3.31 7.93
N TYR A 308 -5.91 -2.02 8.21
CA TYR A 308 -4.82 -1.06 8.33
C TYR A 308 -3.92 -1.47 9.50
N GLY A 309 -2.64 -1.71 9.23
CA GLY A 309 -1.63 -1.90 10.27
C GLY A 309 -1.27 -0.56 10.92
N LEU A 310 -0.84 -0.60 12.18
CA LEU A 310 -0.23 0.52 12.88
C LEU A 310 1.26 0.22 13.01
N ASP A 311 2.10 1.21 12.67
CA ASP A 311 3.53 1.11 12.94
C ASP A 311 3.75 1.26 14.45
N GLY A 312 4.08 0.14 15.09
CA GLY A 312 4.26 0.07 16.54
C GLY A 312 5.53 0.74 17.07
N GLU A 313 6.47 1.16 16.22
CA GLU A 313 7.62 1.97 16.65
C GLU A 313 7.30 3.47 16.58
N LEU A 314 6.56 3.89 15.53
CA LEU A 314 6.12 5.28 15.39
C LEU A 314 4.96 5.62 16.35
N TRP A 315 4.03 4.69 16.56
CA TRP A 315 2.82 4.89 17.36
C TRP A 315 2.88 4.09 18.67
N ASP A 316 3.98 4.25 19.41
CA ASP A 316 4.17 3.65 20.73
C ASP A 316 3.97 4.68 21.85
N PRO A 317 2.85 4.64 22.63
CA PRO A 317 2.65 5.56 23.74
C PRO A 317 3.71 5.43 24.85
N PHE A 318 4.47 4.33 24.87
CA PHE A 318 5.58 4.14 25.81
C PHE A 318 6.84 4.90 25.37
N LYS A 319 7.05 5.11 24.07
CA LYS A 319 8.24 5.79 23.52
C LYS A 319 7.96 7.20 23.01
N ASP A 320 6.70 7.54 22.77
CA ASP A 320 6.29 8.80 22.15
C ASP A 320 6.79 10.02 22.97
N ILE A 321 7.65 10.83 22.35
CA ILE A 321 8.24 12.04 22.92
C ILE A 321 7.27 13.23 22.91
N TYR A 322 6.20 13.16 22.10
CA TYR A 322 5.21 14.23 21.94
C TYR A 322 4.08 14.13 22.97
N LEU A 323 3.92 12.97 23.61
CA LEU A 323 2.98 12.80 24.72
C LEU A 323 3.45 13.56 25.96
N PRO A 324 2.58 14.35 26.61
CA PRO A 324 2.88 14.99 27.89
C PRO A 324 3.34 14.00 28.97
N ARG A 325 2.83 12.76 28.93
CA ARG A 325 3.33 11.64 29.73
C ARG A 325 3.14 10.35 28.96
N ARG A 326 4.22 9.61 28.77
CA ARG A 326 4.21 8.26 28.20
C ARG A 326 3.41 7.31 29.08
N TYR A 327 2.85 6.28 28.48
CA TYR A 327 2.05 5.29 29.18
C TYR A 327 2.14 3.92 28.51
N SER A 328 1.73 2.87 29.22
CA SER A 328 1.70 1.51 28.70
C SER A 328 0.40 0.81 29.11
N ALA A 329 0.19 -0.43 28.65
CA ALA A 329 -0.94 -1.23 29.11
C ALA A 329 -0.90 -1.49 30.64
N ASN A 330 0.30 -1.52 31.23
CA ASN A 330 0.51 -1.76 32.66
C ASN A 330 0.54 -0.47 33.50
N ASP A 331 0.70 0.68 32.87
CA ASP A 331 0.66 2.00 33.51
C ASP A 331 -0.14 2.97 32.63
N ILE A 332 -1.45 3.04 32.91
CA ILE A 332 -2.41 3.88 32.17
C ILE A 332 -2.52 5.30 32.73
N GLU A 333 -1.83 5.65 33.82
CA GLU A 333 -1.95 6.96 34.47
C GLU A 333 -1.58 8.08 33.51
N GLY A 334 -0.53 7.88 32.70
CA GLY A 334 -0.10 8.81 31.66
C GLY A 334 -1.20 9.13 30.63
N LYS A 335 -2.11 8.19 30.34
CA LYS A 335 -3.26 8.43 29.44
C LYS A 335 -4.20 9.49 30.00
N SER A 336 -4.44 9.51 31.31
CA SER A 336 -5.28 10.51 31.98
C SER A 336 -4.65 11.91 31.88
N ILE A 337 -3.34 12.00 32.09
CA ILE A 337 -2.58 13.25 31.99
C ILE A 337 -2.58 13.77 30.54
N CYS A 338 -2.37 12.90 29.56
CA CYS A 338 -2.50 13.23 28.15
C CYS A 338 -3.90 13.74 27.79
N ARG A 339 -4.95 13.10 28.33
CA ARG A 339 -6.34 13.54 28.15
C ARG A 339 -6.57 14.95 28.71
N GLN A 340 -6.10 15.23 29.93
CA GLN A 340 -6.25 16.55 30.54
C GLN A 340 -5.47 17.62 29.79
N ALA A 341 -4.26 17.31 29.33
CA ALA A 341 -3.46 18.19 28.51
C ALA A 341 -4.14 18.52 27.16
N LEU A 342 -4.75 17.52 26.51
CA LEU A 342 -5.51 17.72 25.28
C LEU A 342 -6.74 18.61 25.52
N ARG A 343 -7.51 18.37 26.58
CA ARG A 343 -8.67 19.22 26.96
C ARG A 343 -8.26 20.67 27.17
N ARG A 344 -7.14 20.91 27.88
CA ARG A 344 -6.57 22.25 28.08
C ARG A 344 -6.18 22.90 26.75
N ARG A 345 -5.53 22.17 25.84
CA ARG A 345 -5.16 22.67 24.50
C ARG A 345 -6.39 23.03 23.66
N LEU A 346 -7.45 22.23 23.72
CA LEU A 346 -8.70 22.44 22.98
C LEU A 346 -9.67 23.41 23.66
N ARG A 347 -9.31 23.97 24.83
CA ARG A 347 -10.13 24.92 25.61
C ARG A 347 -11.52 24.36 25.98
N PHE A 348 -11.61 23.05 26.21
CA PHE A 348 -12.82 22.46 26.77
C PHE A 348 -12.90 22.73 28.28
N ASN A 349 -13.83 23.60 28.68
CA ASN A 349 -13.95 24.14 30.05
C ASN A 349 -15.04 23.45 30.93
N GLY A 350 -15.54 22.27 30.55
CA GLY A 350 -16.64 21.61 31.29
C GLY A 350 -16.25 20.32 31.99
N ASP A 351 -16.67 20.16 33.26
CA ASP A 351 -16.64 18.92 34.06
C ASP A 351 -17.74 17.92 33.69
N SER A 352 -18.37 18.09 32.54
CA SER A 352 -19.32 17.11 32.02
C SER A 352 -18.57 15.83 31.64
N SER A 353 -19.15 14.69 32.02
CA SER A 353 -18.85 13.33 31.56
C SER A 353 -19.11 13.15 30.06
N ILE A 354 -18.52 14.03 29.26
CA ILE A 354 -18.42 13.91 27.82
C ILE A 354 -17.47 12.72 27.59
N ILE A 355 -18.02 11.67 27.01
CA ILE A 355 -17.25 10.66 26.30
C ILE A 355 -16.43 11.46 25.29
N ASP A 356 -15.14 11.66 25.57
CA ASP A 356 -14.22 12.29 24.62
C ASP A 356 -14.07 11.31 23.47
N VAL A 357 -14.98 11.37 22.50
CA VAL A 357 -14.83 10.72 21.21
C VAL A 357 -13.69 11.44 20.52
N SER A 358 -12.48 10.95 20.78
CA SER A 358 -11.27 11.42 20.14
C SER A 358 -11.33 10.92 18.70
N VAL A 359 -11.91 11.72 17.81
CA VAL A 359 -11.77 11.50 16.37
C VAL A 359 -10.30 11.74 16.08
N MET A 360 -9.56 10.67 15.79
CA MET A 360 -8.24 10.76 15.21
C MET A 360 -8.44 11.43 13.86
N ILE A 361 -8.23 12.76 13.81
CA ILE A 361 -8.16 13.49 12.55
C ILE A 361 -6.82 13.08 11.94
N ILE A 362 -6.79 11.90 11.32
CA ILE A 362 -5.82 11.68 10.24
C ILE A 362 -6.15 12.77 9.24
N GLN A 363 -5.14 13.56 8.91
CA GLN A 363 -5.23 14.68 7.97
C GLN A 363 -5.58 14.11 6.58
N MET A 364 -6.85 13.74 6.40
CA MET A 364 -7.41 13.20 5.17
C MET A 364 -8.26 14.28 4.52
N SER A 365 -7.83 14.70 3.34
CA SER A 365 -8.52 15.63 2.46
C SER A 365 -9.99 15.28 2.25
N ILE A 366 -10.87 16.21 2.64
CA ILE A 366 -12.20 16.60 2.09
C ILE A 366 -13.32 15.53 1.96
N VAL A 367 -13.05 14.22 1.87
CA VAL A 367 -14.08 13.20 1.64
C VAL A 367 -14.91 12.88 2.91
N LEU A 368 -14.37 13.18 4.10
CA LEU A 368 -15.05 12.96 5.39
C LEU A 368 -16.13 13.99 5.75
N LYS A 369 -16.38 15.03 4.93
CA LYS A 369 -17.45 16.01 5.20
C LYS A 369 -18.84 15.36 5.30
N LYS A 370 -19.11 14.30 4.52
CA LYS A 370 -20.41 13.60 4.56
C LYS A 370 -20.60 12.72 5.80
N GLN A 371 -19.55 12.01 6.25
CA GLN A 371 -19.61 11.19 7.47
C GLN A 371 -19.60 12.06 8.74
N PHE A 372 -18.90 13.20 8.72
CA PHE A 372 -18.96 14.20 9.78
C PHE A 372 -20.36 14.82 9.91
N MET A 373 -21.02 15.13 8.80
CA MET A 373 -22.42 15.61 8.79
C MET A 373 -23.41 14.55 9.33
N LEU A 374 -23.21 13.26 9.01
CA LEU A 374 -24.00 12.15 9.57
C LEU A 374 -23.80 11.96 11.08
N LEU A 375 -22.58 12.17 11.59
CA LEU A 375 -22.29 12.15 13.02
C LEU A 375 -22.96 13.34 13.74
N CYS A 376 -22.87 14.55 13.16
CA CYS A 376 -23.53 15.74 13.71
C CYS A 376 -25.07 15.63 13.70
N THR A 377 -25.66 15.02 12.67
CA THR A 377 -27.12 14.78 12.62
C THR A 377 -27.58 13.68 13.56
N GLY A 378 -26.75 12.67 13.83
CA GLY A 378 -27.00 11.65 14.85
C GLY A 378 -26.96 12.22 16.28
N ILE A 379 -26.03 13.13 16.56
CA ILE A 379 -25.91 13.82 17.86
C ILE A 379 -27.06 14.80 18.10
N LEU A 380 -27.56 15.48 17.06
CA LEU A 380 -28.73 16.38 17.19
C LEU A 380 -30.06 15.65 17.39
N ARG A 381 -30.18 14.39 16.93
CA ARG A 381 -31.39 13.57 17.12
C ARG A 381 -31.47 12.91 18.51
N SER A 382 -30.35 12.66 19.18
CA SER A 382 -30.35 12.10 20.54
C SER A 382 -30.63 13.15 21.62
N SER A 383 -30.47 14.45 21.31
CA SER A 383 -30.80 15.56 22.20
C SER A 383 -32.30 15.94 22.27
N SER A 384 -33.18 15.33 21.47
CA SER A 384 -34.63 15.67 21.45
C SER A 384 -35.53 14.67 22.20
N TRP A 385 -34.98 13.71 22.95
CA TRP A 385 -35.73 12.72 23.74
C TRP A 385 -35.47 12.84 25.25
N LYS A 386 -35.29 14.07 25.73
CA LYS A 386 -35.42 14.43 27.14
C LYS A 386 -36.04 15.82 27.27
N ARG A 387 -37.37 15.89 27.11
CA ARG A 387 -38.27 16.76 27.86
C ARG A 387 -39.64 16.11 27.90
#